data_AF-A0ABD0NE12-F1
#
_entry.id   AF-A0ABD0NE12-F1
#
_cell.length_a   1.000
_cell.length_b   1.000
_cell.length_c   1.000
_cell.angle_alpha   90.00
_cell.angle_beta   90.00
_cell.angle_gamma   90.00
#
_symmetry.space_group_name_H-M   'P 1'
#
loop_
_entity.id
_entity.type
_entity.pdbx_description
1 polymer ?
#
loop_
_entity_poly.entity_id
_entity_poly.type
_entity_poly.pdbx_seq_one_letter_code
_entity_poly.pdbx_strand_id
1 'polypeptide(L)' 'PLENAIYVVENKNQELRTLISQYQHKQLHGNINLLSMCLNGVIDAAVNGGIARYQE' A
#
# COMPACT_ATOMS: atom_id res chain seq x y z
N PRO A 1 -18.14 -5.27 -8.96
CA PRO A 1 -16.94 -4.44 -9.30
C PRO A 1 -16.60 -3.42 -8.22
N LEU A 2 -17.56 -2.61 -7.77
CA LEU A 2 -17.37 -1.61 -6.72
C LEU A 2 -16.95 -2.21 -5.37
N GLU A 3 -17.65 -3.26 -4.90
CA GLU A 3 -17.30 -3.95 -3.64
C GLU A 3 -15.86 -4.48 -3.66
N ASN A 4 -15.43 -5.01 -4.80
CA ASN A 4 -14.05 -5.46 -4.98
C ASN A 4 -13.06 -4.28 -4.92
N ALA A 5 -13.40 -3.14 -5.50
CA ALA A 5 -12.56 -1.94 -5.43
C ALA A 5 -12.42 -1.44 -3.99
N ILE A 6 -13.53 -1.38 -3.25
CA ILE A 6 -13.55 -1.04 -1.82
C ILE A 6 -12.65 -2.01 -1.04
N TYR A 7 -12.88 -3.31 -1.19
CA TYR A 7 -12.10 -4.35 -0.52
C TYR A 7 -10.60 -4.25 -0.81
N VAL A 8 -10.22 -4.03 -2.08
CA VAL A 8 -8.80 -3.90 -2.46
C VAL A 8 -8.16 -2.67 -1.83
N VAL A 9 -8.83 -1.51 -1.88
CA VAL A 9 -8.32 -0.26 -1.32
C VAL A 9 -8.22 -0.35 0.20
N GLU A 10 -9.24 -0.88 0.87
CA GLU A 10 -9.23 -1.06 2.33
C GLU A 10 -8.11 -1.99 2.80
N ASN A 11 -7.93 -3.14 2.14
CA ASN A 11 -6.86 -4.07 2.49
C ASN A 11 -5.48 -3.46 2.28
N LYS A 12 -5.25 -2.81 1.13
CA LYS A 12 -3.94 -2.18 0.87
C LYS A 12 -3.64 -1.10 1.90
N ASN A 13 -4.64 -0.31 2.28
CA ASN A 13 -4.52 0.68 3.34
C ASN A 13 -4.20 0.05 4.70
N GLN A 14 -4.82 -1.09 5.03
CA GLN A 14 -4.56 -1.80 6.28
C GLN A 14 -3.16 -2.40 6.34
N GLU A 15 -2.70 -2.98 5.24
CA GLU A 15 -1.35 -3.50 5.07
C GLU A 15 -0.30 -2.40 5.25
N LEU A 16 -0.47 -1.26 4.58
CA LEU A 16 0.42 -0.11 4.70
C LEU A 16 0.47 0.44 6.14
N ARG A 17 -0.68 0.61 6.80
CA ARG A 17 -0.72 1.06 8.20
C ARG A 17 0.03 0.11 9.13
N THR A 18 -0.12 -1.19 8.92
CA THR A 18 0.56 -2.22 9.71
C THR A 18 2.07 -2.15 9.50
N LEU A 19 2.51 -2.08 8.25
CA LEU A 19 3.92 -1.98 7.89
C LEU A 19 4.56 -0.70 8.47
N ILE A 20 3.91 0.45 8.29
CA ILE A 20 4.37 1.73 8.85
C ILE A 20 4.50 1.64 10.38
N SER A 21 3.50 1.06 11.06
CA SER A 21 3.53 0.87 12.51
C SER A 21 4.71 -0.01 12.95
N GLN A 22 5.03 -1.08 12.21
CA GLN A 22 6.19 -1.93 12.51
C GLN A 22 7.51 -1.14 12.43
N TYR A 23 7.67 -0.25 11.46
CA TYR A 23 8.85 0.62 11.37
C TYR A 23 8.88 1.68 12.46
N GLN A 24 7.74 2.30 12.79
CA GLN A 24 7.64 3.32 13.84
C GLN A 24 7.98 2.76 15.22
N HIS A 25 7.46 1.57 15.55
CA HIS A 25 7.74 0.86 16.80
C HIS A 25 9.08 0.11 16.77
N LYS A 26 9.90 0.34 15.73
CA LYS A 26 11.19 -0.28 15.52
C LYS A 26 11.16 -1.82 15.55
N GLN A 27 10.03 -2.45 15.22
CA GLN A 27 9.94 -3.91 15.06
C GLN A 27 10.73 -4.39 13.84
N LEU A 28 10.83 -3.52 12.82
CA LEU A 28 11.67 -3.71 11.64
C LEU A 28 12.79 -2.66 11.67
N HIS A 29 13.98 -3.08 12.09
CA HIS A 29 15.15 -2.20 12.18
C HIS A 29 15.94 -2.14 10.86
N GLY A 30 16.32 -0.94 10.43
CA GLY A 30 17.41 -0.68 9.49
C GLY A 30 17.13 -0.93 8.00
N ASN A 31 16.24 -1.84 7.64
CA ASN A 31 15.94 -2.13 6.23
C ASN A 31 14.59 -1.52 5.82
N ILE A 32 14.60 -0.42 5.08
CA ILE A 32 13.39 0.26 4.59
C ILE A 32 12.91 -0.24 3.21
N ASN A 33 13.60 -1.18 2.57
CA ASN A 33 13.35 -1.55 1.18
C ASN A 33 11.91 -2.03 0.95
N LEU A 34 11.37 -2.79 1.90
CA LEU A 34 9.99 -3.26 1.83
C LEU A 34 9.00 -2.09 1.89
N LEU A 35 9.18 -1.16 2.84
CA LEU A 35 8.35 0.03 2.94
C LEU A 35 8.46 0.91 1.68
N SER A 36 9.68 1.15 1.20
CA SER A 36 9.92 1.93 -0.02
C SER A 36 9.25 1.30 -1.25
N MET A 37 9.36 -0.02 -1.42
CA MET A 37 8.73 -0.75 -2.52
C MET A 37 7.20 -0.68 -2.44
N CYS A 38 6.62 -0.93 -1.26
CA CYS A 38 5.18 -0.87 -1.05
C CYS A 38 4.62 0.53 -1.30
N LEU A 39 5.28 1.57 -0.80
CA LEU A 39 4.86 2.97 -1.03
C LEU A 39 4.97 3.35 -2.50
N ASN A 40 6.08 2.99 -3.16
CA ASN A 40 6.26 3.28 -4.58
C ASN A 40 5.17 2.62 -5.43
N GLY A 41 4.86 1.34 -5.17
CA GLY A 41 3.81 0.62 -5.91
C GLY A 41 2.39 1.16 -5.71
N VAL A 42 2.16 1.99 -4.70
CA VAL A 42 0.86 2.63 -4.43
C VAL A 42 0.81 4.06 -4.94
N ILE A 43 1.88 4.84 -4.76
CA ILE A 43 1.97 6.25 -5.18
C ILE A 43 2.19 6.35 -6.70
N ASP A 44 3.14 5.57 -7.23
CA ASP A 44 3.49 5.52 -8.65
C ASP A 44 3.18 4.13 -9.20
N ALA A 45 1.90 3.80 -9.22
CA ALA A 45 1.38 2.50 -9.62
C ALA A 45 1.42 2.27 -11.15
N ALA A 46 2.58 2.52 -11.79
CA ALA A 46 2.77 2.58 -13.23
C ALA A 46 2.36 1.31 -14.01
N VAL A 47 2.32 0.15 -13.34
CA VAL A 47 1.94 -1.14 -13.97
C VAL A 47 0.45 -1.44 -13.80
N ASN A 48 -0.07 -1.33 -12.57
CA ASN A 48 -1.45 -1.73 -12.26
C ASN A 48 -2.46 -0.60 -12.41
N GLY A 49 -2.02 0.63 -12.70
CA GLY A 49 -2.88 1.81 -12.88
C GLY A 49 -3.45 2.42 -11.59
N GLY A 50 -3.11 1.85 -10.43
CA GLY A 50 -3.46 2.37 -9.11
C GLY A 50 -4.96 2.60 -8.90
N ILE A 51 -5.28 3.60 -8.08
CA ILE A 51 -6.68 3.96 -7.77
C ILE A 51 -7.41 4.59 -8.96
N ALA A 52 -6.69 5.09 -9.98
CA ALA A 52 -7.29 5.69 -11.16
C ALA A 52 -8.21 4.70 -11.92
N ARG A 53 -7.88 3.39 -11.87
CA ARG A 53 -8.72 2.33 -12.47
C ARG A 53 -10.08 2.13 -11.80
N TYR A 54 -10.32 2.74 -10.64
CA TYR A 54 -11.60 2.68 -9.94
C TYR A 54 -12.42 3.98 -10.07
N GLN A 55 -11.89 4.98 -10.78
CA GLN A 55 -12.56 6.27 -11.00
C GLN A 55 -13.44 6.29 -12.27
N GLU A 56 -13.17 5.39 -13.21
CA GLU A 56 -13.93 5.17 -14.45
C GLU A 56 -15.14 4.24 -14.22
#